data_AF-A0A7K6YT63-F1
#
_entry.id   AF-A0A7K6YT63-F1
#
_cell.length_a   1.000
_cell.length_b   1.000
_cell.length_c   1.000
_cell.angle_alpha   90.00
_cell.angle_beta   90.00
_cell.angle_gamma   90.00
#
_symmetry.space_group_name_H-M   'P 1'
#
loop_
_entity.id
_entity.type
_entity.pdbx_description
1 polymer ?
#
loop_
_entity_poly.entity_id
_entity_poly.type
_entity_poly.pdbx_seq_one_letter_code
_entity_poly.pdbx_strand_id
1 'polypeptide(L)'
;TTNCIGYRLFVFLRPPPGHSFSNELDTTGQLPARPSRVHVVLECICSSGRLLGHSACFLHHPNDKLPRDQSLLLLRTLCTQSYLEWEKVTRWVQQLVRSAWLLLPESHHCQLTVLPSSHSCKFQLTSTPQMNMCTEILFAVE
;
A
#
# COMPACT_ATOMS: atom_id res chain seq x y z
N THR A 1 -15.44 24.16 -11.18
CA THR A 1 -14.01 23.81 -10.97
C THR A 1 -13.50 24.60 -9.78
N THR A 2 -13.42 23.98 -8.62
CA THR A 2 -12.79 24.59 -7.43
C THR A 2 -11.29 24.70 -7.69
N ASN A 3 -10.78 25.92 -7.79
CA ASN A 3 -9.34 26.19 -7.93
C ASN A 3 -8.65 25.71 -6.64
N CYS A 4 -7.94 24.58 -6.70
CA CYS A 4 -7.12 24.06 -5.60
C CYS A 4 -5.69 23.82 -6.11
N ILE A 5 -4.70 24.05 -5.25
CA ILE A 5 -3.31 23.72 -5.56
C ILE A 5 -3.16 22.19 -5.46
N GLY A 6 -2.72 21.56 -6.55
CA GLY A 6 -2.62 20.10 -6.65
C GLY A 6 -1.21 19.58 -6.38
N TYR A 7 -1.09 18.59 -5.50
CA TYR A 7 0.13 17.84 -5.21
C TYR A 7 -0.03 16.37 -5.60
N ARG A 8 1.02 15.77 -6.14
CA ARG A 8 1.07 14.33 -6.45
C ARG A 8 2.21 13.68 -5.69
N LEU A 9 1.91 12.61 -4.97
CA LEU A 9 2.87 11.83 -4.21
C LEU A 9 2.88 10.39 -4.74
N PHE A 10 4.07 9.87 -5.02
CA PHE A 10 4.25 8.45 -5.29
C PHE A 10 4.65 7.72 -4.00
N VAL A 11 3.90 6.68 -3.67
CA VAL A 11 4.18 5.79 -2.55
C VAL A 11 4.56 4.42 -3.12
N PHE A 12 5.82 4.04 -2.89
CA PHE A 12 6.34 2.73 -3.23
C PHE A 12 6.04 1.77 -2.07
N LEU A 13 5.23 0.77 -2.35
CA LEU A 13 4.95 -0.31 -1.43
C LEU A 13 6.13 -1.28 -1.43
N ARG A 14 6.50 -1.73 -0.23
CA ARG A 14 7.48 -2.79 -0.03
C ARG A 14 6.78 -4.07 0.42
N PRO A 15 7.26 -5.24 -0.01
CA PRO A 15 6.74 -6.49 0.48
C PRO A 15 7.08 -6.64 1.98
N PRO A 16 6.23 -7.32 2.76
CA PRO A 16 6.56 -7.63 4.14
C PRO A 16 7.80 -8.55 4.19
N PRO A 17 8.50 -8.61 5.34
CA PRO A 17 9.67 -9.48 5.48
C PRO A 17 9.41 -10.92 5.04
N GLY A 18 10.36 -11.48 4.28
CA GLY A 18 10.26 -12.84 3.72
C GLY A 18 9.31 -12.96 2.54
N HIS A 19 8.86 -11.84 1.94
CA HIS A 19 8.07 -11.85 0.71
C HIS A 19 8.71 -10.95 -0.36
N SER A 20 8.36 -11.19 -1.61
CA SER A 20 8.66 -10.33 -2.75
C SER A 20 7.42 -10.05 -3.60
N PHE A 21 7.50 -8.97 -4.38
CA PHE A 21 6.49 -8.63 -5.37
C PHE A 21 6.93 -9.11 -6.75
N SER A 22 6.07 -9.88 -7.40
CA SER A 22 6.25 -10.34 -8.78
C SER A 22 5.16 -9.74 -9.64
N ASN A 23 5.54 -8.99 -10.67
CA ASN A 23 4.59 -8.38 -11.58
C ASN A 23 4.25 -9.37 -12.69
N GLU A 24 2.99 -9.79 -12.78
CA GLU A 24 2.51 -10.55 -13.94
C GLU A 24 2.24 -9.55 -15.09
N LEU A 25 3.19 -9.49 -16.03
CA LEU A 25 2.96 -8.82 -17.30
C LEU A 25 1.99 -9.67 -18.12
N ASP A 26 0.92 -9.04 -18.63
CA ASP A 26 -0.01 -9.71 -19.52
C ASP A 26 0.72 -10.04 -20.83
N THR A 27 1.16 -11.30 -20.98
CA THR A 27 1.86 -11.80 -22.18
C THR A 27 0.94 -11.90 -23.40
N THR A 28 -0.37 -11.67 -23.24
CA THR A 28 -1.34 -11.78 -24.32
C THR A 28 -1.68 -10.39 -24.86
N GLY A 29 -0.91 -9.93 -25.86
CA GLY A 29 -1.00 -8.59 -26.46
C GLY A 29 -2.29 -8.27 -27.25
N GLN A 30 -3.48 -8.54 -26.72
CA GLN A 30 -4.76 -8.43 -27.45
C GLN A 30 -5.92 -7.78 -26.67
N LEU A 31 -5.72 -7.22 -25.47
CA LEU A 31 -6.79 -6.53 -24.73
C LEU A 31 -6.30 -5.21 -24.11
N PRO A 32 -7.18 -4.23 -23.83
CA PRO A 32 -6.75 -2.98 -23.18
C PRO A 32 -5.99 -3.33 -21.91
N ALA A 33 -4.78 -2.77 -21.77
CA ALA A 33 -3.80 -3.12 -20.73
C ALA A 33 -4.50 -3.35 -19.39
N ARG A 34 -4.65 -4.62 -19.01
CA ARG A 34 -5.22 -4.97 -17.70
C ARG A 34 -4.28 -4.36 -16.67
N PRO A 35 -4.79 -3.72 -15.59
CA PRO A 35 -3.91 -3.16 -14.58
C PRO A 35 -2.97 -4.26 -14.09
N SER A 36 -1.67 -3.96 -14.08
CA SER A 36 -0.63 -4.92 -13.71
C SER A 36 -0.98 -5.57 -12.37
N ARG A 37 -1.00 -6.91 -12.36
CA ARG A 37 -1.33 -7.69 -11.15
C ARG A 37 -0.02 -8.00 -10.44
N VAL A 38 0.05 -7.60 -9.18
CA VAL A 38 1.23 -7.85 -8.35
C VAL A 38 0.95 -9.07 -7.49
N HIS A 39 1.67 -10.15 -7.76
CA HIS A 39 1.66 -11.36 -6.94
C HIS A 39 2.65 -11.21 -5.79
N VAL A 40 2.22 -11.57 -4.59
CA VAL A 40 3.06 -11.56 -3.39
C VAL A 40 3.59 -12.98 -3.15
N VAL A 41 4.88 -13.15 -3.34
CA VAL A 41 5.56 -14.46 -3.26
C VAL A 41 6.25 -14.58 -1.91
N LEU A 42 6.11 -15.72 -1.24
CA LEU A 42 6.87 -16.03 -0.04
C LEU A 42 8.26 -16.56 -0.42
N GLU A 43 9.32 -15.95 0.12
CA GLU A 43 10.70 -16.28 -0.19
C GLU A 43 11.38 -17.11 0.90
N CYS A 44 12.29 -17.98 0.47
CA CYS A 44 13.15 -18.73 1.37
C CYS A 44 14.40 -17.91 1.72
N ILE A 45 14.52 -17.50 2.97
CA ILE A 45 15.71 -16.78 3.47
C ILE A 45 16.80 -17.72 4.03
N CYS A 46 16.67 -19.05 3.88
CA CYS A 46 17.65 -20.01 4.42
C CYS A 46 19.02 -19.96 3.73
N SER A 47 19.05 -19.65 2.44
CA SER A 47 20.26 -19.76 1.61
C SER A 47 21.17 -18.52 1.70
N SER A 48 20.65 -17.37 2.11
CA SER A 48 21.41 -16.12 2.31
C SER A 48 22.02 -15.99 3.71
N GLY A 49 21.64 -16.87 4.65
CA GLY A 49 22.08 -16.86 6.05
C GLY A 49 23.08 -17.97 6.42
N ARG A 50 24.08 -18.27 5.58
CA ARG A 50 25.03 -19.38 5.82
C ARG A 50 25.93 -19.27 7.08
N LEU A 51 25.80 -18.23 7.91
CA LEU A 51 26.78 -17.97 8.98
C LEU A 51 26.25 -17.77 10.41
N LEU A 52 24.95 -17.68 10.66
CA LEU A 52 24.46 -17.63 12.05
C LEU A 52 23.17 -18.46 12.20
N GLY A 53 23.18 -19.32 13.24
CA GLY A 53 22.26 -20.42 13.42
C GLY A 53 20.77 -20.06 13.42
N HIS A 54 19.95 -21.04 13.02
CA HIS A 54 18.50 -21.08 13.18
C HIS A 54 17.77 -19.77 12.83
N SER A 55 17.98 -19.23 11.63
CA SER A 55 17.04 -18.26 11.08
C SER A 55 15.73 -18.99 10.75
N ALA A 56 14.68 -18.67 11.51
CA ALA A 56 13.33 -19.17 11.30
C ALA A 56 12.82 -18.75 9.91
N CYS A 57 12.93 -19.64 8.93
CA CYS A 57 12.39 -19.41 7.60
C CYS A 57 10.90 -19.75 7.57
N PHE A 58 10.08 -18.85 7.03
CA PHE A 58 8.63 -19.05 6.93
C PHE A 58 8.22 -20.32 6.17
N LEU A 59 8.99 -20.72 5.17
CA LEU A 59 8.74 -21.91 4.36
C LEU A 59 9.07 -23.22 5.10
N HIS A 60 10.11 -23.22 5.94
CA HIS A 60 10.61 -24.45 6.57
C HIS A 60 10.20 -24.60 8.03
N HIS A 61 9.91 -23.49 8.73
CA HIS A 61 9.45 -23.48 10.11
C HIS A 61 8.21 -22.59 10.23
N PRO A 62 7.02 -23.07 9.84
CA PRO A 62 5.78 -22.29 9.85
C PRO A 62 5.28 -21.91 11.26
N ASN A 63 5.93 -22.37 12.33
CA ASN A 63 5.52 -22.14 13.73
C ASN A 63 6.39 -21.14 14.52
N ASP A 64 7.52 -20.69 13.97
CA ASP A 64 8.45 -19.79 14.68
C ASP A 64 7.98 -18.33 14.73
N LYS A 65 8.12 -17.65 15.86
CA LYS A 65 7.54 -16.32 16.15
C LYS A 65 8.21 -15.13 15.42
N LEU A 66 8.29 -15.13 14.08
CA LEU A 66 8.50 -13.88 13.34
C LEU A 66 7.30 -12.94 13.54
N PRO A 67 7.29 -11.69 13.02
CA PRO A 67 6.12 -10.81 13.06
C PRO A 67 4.95 -11.31 12.18
N ARG A 68 4.64 -12.61 12.26
CA ARG A 68 3.62 -13.34 11.50
C ARG A 68 2.28 -12.63 11.60
N ASP A 69 1.90 -12.19 12.79
CA ASP A 69 0.54 -11.72 12.99
C ASP A 69 0.28 -10.42 12.23
N GLN A 70 1.22 -9.47 12.28
CA GLN A 70 1.04 -8.19 11.60
C GLN A 70 1.20 -8.32 10.09
N SER A 71 2.19 -9.08 9.59
CA SER A 71 2.40 -9.25 8.16
C SER A 71 1.29 -10.09 7.50
N LEU A 72 0.87 -11.20 8.13
CA LEU A 72 -0.22 -12.03 7.63
C LEU A 72 -1.55 -11.28 7.68
N LEU A 73 -1.80 -10.49 8.73
CA LEU A 73 -2.99 -9.64 8.80
C LEU A 73 -2.99 -8.63 7.66
N LEU A 74 -1.87 -7.92 7.43
CA LEU A 74 -1.76 -6.95 6.35
C LEU A 74 -1.97 -7.61 4.98
N LEU A 75 -1.38 -8.78 4.73
CA LEU A 75 -1.59 -9.53 3.49
C LEU A 75 -3.05 -9.97 3.33
N ARG A 76 -3.71 -10.45 4.39
CA ARG A 76 -5.15 -10.78 4.34
C ARG A 76 -6.02 -9.56 4.07
N THR A 77 -5.63 -8.39 4.57
CA THR A 77 -6.35 -7.13 4.36
C THR A 77 -6.14 -6.58 2.94
N LEU A 78 -4.94 -6.71 2.38
CA LEU A 78 -4.57 -6.05 1.12
C LEU A 78 -4.57 -6.97 -0.11
N CYS A 79 -4.56 -8.28 0.08
CA CYS A 79 -4.47 -9.26 -0.99
C CYS A 79 -5.75 -10.09 -1.16
N THR A 80 -5.93 -10.63 -2.36
CA THR A 80 -6.89 -11.70 -2.68
C THR A 80 -6.14 -12.81 -3.37
N GLN A 81 -6.14 -14.02 -2.81
CA GLN A 81 -5.40 -15.18 -3.36
C GLN A 81 -3.92 -14.86 -3.64
N SER A 82 -3.24 -14.17 -2.72
CA SER A 82 -1.84 -13.73 -2.86
C SER A 82 -1.58 -12.65 -3.92
N TYR A 83 -2.60 -12.06 -4.53
CA TYR A 83 -2.44 -10.87 -5.39
C TYR A 83 -2.80 -9.60 -4.63
N LEU A 84 -1.97 -8.57 -4.71
CA LEU A 84 -2.32 -7.24 -4.23
C LEU A 84 -3.51 -6.69 -5.01
N GLU A 85 -4.49 -6.19 -4.26
CA GLU A 85 -5.69 -5.60 -4.83
C GLU A 85 -5.67 -4.09 -4.61
N TRP A 86 -5.47 -3.33 -5.69
CA TRP A 86 -5.29 -1.88 -5.62
C TRP A 86 -6.46 -1.15 -4.95
N GLU A 87 -7.68 -1.67 -5.05
CA GLU A 87 -8.84 -1.12 -4.38
C GLU A 87 -8.75 -1.28 -2.86
N LYS A 88 -8.29 -2.45 -2.37
CA LYS A 88 -8.05 -2.70 -0.95
C LYS A 88 -6.92 -1.83 -0.41
N VAL A 89 -5.83 -1.72 -1.18
CA VAL A 89 -4.70 -0.81 -0.88
C VAL A 89 -5.19 0.63 -0.76
N THR A 90 -5.94 1.11 -1.76
CA THR A 90 -6.48 2.47 -1.79
C THR A 90 -7.37 2.72 -0.56
N ARG A 91 -8.31 1.82 -0.27
CA ARG A 91 -9.20 1.95 0.90
C ARG A 91 -8.42 1.95 2.22
N TRP A 92 -7.45 1.05 2.35
CA TRP A 92 -6.62 0.96 3.54
C TRP A 92 -5.80 2.24 3.77
N VAL A 93 -5.16 2.78 2.71
CA VAL A 93 -4.42 4.04 2.80
C VAL A 93 -5.34 5.22 3.10
N GLN A 94 -6.53 5.29 2.50
CA GLN A 94 -7.52 6.33 2.83
C GLN A 94 -7.91 6.31 4.32
N GLN A 95 -8.13 5.12 4.88
CA GLN A 95 -8.43 4.97 6.32
C GLN A 95 -7.23 5.33 7.19
N LEU A 96 -6.04 4.92 6.79
CA LEU A 96 -4.80 5.25 7.49
C LEU A 96 -4.58 6.77 7.53
N VAL A 97 -4.67 7.46 6.39
CA VAL A 97 -4.52 8.91 6.29
C VAL A 97 -5.58 9.63 7.10
N ARG A 98 -6.85 9.21 7.05
CA ARG A 98 -7.92 9.77 7.91
C ARG A 98 -7.60 9.63 9.39
N SER A 99 -7.15 8.45 9.82
CA SER A 99 -6.84 8.17 11.22
C SER A 99 -5.62 8.97 11.69
N ALA A 100 -4.58 9.04 10.87
CA ALA A 100 -3.37 9.82 11.15
C ALA A 100 -3.66 11.33 11.15
N TRP A 101 -4.54 11.81 10.28
CA TRP A 101 -4.92 13.22 10.22
C TRP A 101 -5.48 13.73 11.55
N LEU A 102 -6.32 12.93 12.22
CA LEU A 102 -6.88 13.28 13.53
C LEU A 102 -5.84 13.44 14.64
N LEU A 103 -4.61 12.96 14.43
CA LEU A 103 -3.50 13.09 15.37
C LEU A 103 -2.63 14.32 15.09
N LEU A 104 -2.85 15.01 13.97
CA LEU A 104 -2.09 16.19 13.59
C LEU A 104 -2.76 17.47 14.15
N PRO A 105 -1.98 18.45 14.63
CA PRO A 105 -2.52 19.74 15.09
C PRO A 105 -3.36 20.45 14.03
N GLU A 106 -3.01 20.28 12.75
CA GLU A 106 -3.71 20.92 11.63
C GLU A 106 -5.15 20.45 11.47
N SER A 107 -5.52 19.28 12.00
CA SER A 107 -6.90 18.79 11.95
C SER A 107 -7.90 19.69 12.69
N HIS A 108 -7.42 20.52 13.63
CA HIS A 108 -8.28 21.48 14.34
C HIS A 108 -8.65 22.70 13.49
N HIS A 109 -7.87 23.02 12.46
CA HIS A 109 -8.02 24.23 11.64
C HIS A 109 -8.30 23.93 10.17
N CYS A 110 -8.05 22.70 9.73
CA CYS A 110 -8.19 22.25 8.36
C CYS A 110 -9.05 20.97 8.31
N GLN A 111 -9.99 20.94 7.37
CA GLN A 111 -10.80 19.76 7.10
C GLN A 111 -10.14 18.92 6.00
N LEU A 112 -9.95 17.63 6.28
CA LEU A 112 -9.55 16.63 5.30
C LEU A 112 -10.80 15.93 4.73
N THR A 113 -11.02 16.06 3.43
CA THR A 113 -12.07 15.35 2.69
C THR A 113 -11.45 14.33 1.74
N VAL A 114 -11.91 13.08 1.79
CA VAL A 114 -11.50 12.08 0.80
C VAL A 114 -12.37 12.22 -0.44
N LEU A 115 -11.75 12.36 -1.60
CA LEU A 115 -12.44 12.47 -2.87
C LEU A 115 -12.56 11.11 -3.56
N PRO A 116 -13.60 10.88 -4.36
CA PRO A 116 -13.75 9.65 -5.13
C PRO A 116 -12.58 9.43 -6.11
N SER A 117 -12.00 8.23 -6.08
CA SER A 117 -11.01 7.77 -7.05
C SER A 117 -10.93 6.24 -7.02
N SER A 118 -10.69 5.61 -8.18
CA SER A 118 -10.64 4.16 -8.33
C SER A 118 -9.23 3.57 -8.19
N HIS A 119 -8.18 4.33 -8.51
CA HIS A 119 -6.80 3.83 -8.59
C HIS A 119 -5.78 4.71 -7.84
N SER A 120 -6.25 5.76 -7.16
CA SER A 120 -5.40 6.67 -6.39
C SER A 120 -6.14 7.10 -5.12
N CYS A 121 -5.42 7.60 -4.12
CA CYS A 121 -6.07 8.26 -2.99
C CYS A 121 -6.08 9.76 -3.21
N LYS A 122 -7.26 10.35 -3.37
CA LYS A 122 -7.41 11.80 -3.50
C LYS A 122 -7.94 12.40 -2.21
N PHE A 123 -7.28 13.44 -1.75
CA PHE A 123 -7.65 14.18 -0.56
C PHE A 123 -7.74 15.66 -0.88
N GLN A 124 -8.70 16.33 -0.27
CA GLN A 124 -8.83 17.77 -0.28
C GLN A 124 -8.65 18.29 1.14
N LEU A 125 -7.78 19.28 1.29
CA LEU A 125 -7.59 20.05 2.50
C LEU A 125 -8.22 21.42 2.30
N THR A 126 -9.18 21.74 3.16
CA THR A 126 -9.86 23.04 3.16
C THR A 126 -9.72 23.69 4.52
N SER A 127 -9.29 24.95 4.57
CA SER A 127 -9.30 25.78 5.77
C SER A 127 -10.10 27.06 5.52
N THR A 128 -9.97 28.06 6.41
CA THR A 128 -10.42 29.45 6.22
C THR A 128 -10.10 29.96 4.80
N PRO A 129 -10.82 30.96 4.24
CA PRO A 129 -11.21 31.05 2.82
C PRO A 129 -10.09 31.10 1.75
N GLN A 130 -8.82 31.03 2.14
CA GLN A 130 -7.66 31.05 1.26
C GLN A 130 -7.02 29.68 1.01
N MET A 131 -7.24 28.66 1.84
CA MET A 131 -6.55 27.37 1.69
C MET A 131 -7.45 26.28 1.12
N ASN A 132 -7.20 25.94 -0.14
CA ASN A 132 -7.79 24.80 -0.82
C ASN A 132 -6.69 24.03 -1.56
N MET A 133 -6.30 22.88 -0.99
CA MET A 133 -5.25 22.03 -1.54
C MET A 133 -5.80 20.65 -1.86
N CYS A 134 -5.33 20.08 -2.96
CA CYS A 134 -5.68 18.73 -3.37
C CYS A 134 -4.41 17.88 -3.40
N THR A 135 -4.42 16.72 -2.77
CA THR A 135 -3.31 15.77 -2.81
C THR A 135 -3.78 14.47 -3.44
N GLU A 136 -3.03 13.96 -4.40
CA GLU A 136 -3.24 12.65 -5.02
C GLU A 136 -2.05 11.74 -4.69
N ILE A 137 -2.33 10.62 -4.02
CA ILE A 137 -1.36 9.56 -3.76
C ILE A 137 -1.51 8.47 -4.81
N LEU A 138 -0.42 8.20 -5.51
CA LEU A 138 -0.27 7.16 -6.52
C LEU A 138 0.58 6.03 -5.92
N PHE A 139 0.23 4.79 -6.28
CA PHE A 139 0.90 3.61 -5.75
C PHE A 139 1.80 2.97 -6.81
N ALA A 140 2.95 2.50 -6.36
CA ALA A 140 3.86 1.64 -7.11
C ALA A 140 4.38 0.55 -6.17
N VAL A 141 4.97 -0.50 -6.72
CA VAL A 141 5.66 -1.55 -5.95
C VAL A 141 7.16 -1.47 -6.27
N GLU A 142 7.99 -1.70 -5.24
CA GLU A 142 9.45 -1.83 -5.36
C GLU A 142 9.85 -3.30 -5.57
#